data_AF-A0A535EZD9-F1
#
_entry.id   AF-A0A535EZD9-F1
#
_cell.length_a   1.000
_cell.length_b   1.000
_cell.length_c   1.000
_cell.angle_alpha   90.00
_cell.angle_beta   90.00
_cell.angle_gamma   90.00
#
_symmetry.space_group_name_H-M   'P 1'
#
loop_
_entity.id
_entity.type
_entity.pdbx_description
1 polymer ?
#
loop_
_entity_poly.entity_id
_entity_poly.type
_entity_poly.pdbx_seq_one_letter_code
_entity_poly.pdbx_strand_id
1 'polypeptide(L)'
;MKTLQLDHIDSPIGTILIVVIMIVVDGERLCSLDYADYEQRMLTLLQHRYGPIHLVQTTDPYGFSSQIRAYFAGDYRCLDAVPVSTGGTAFQQEVWSALRTIPPGTTMTYGDLAAKLGRPTAYRAVGGT
;
A
#
# COMPACT_ATOMS: atom_id res chain seq x y z
N MET A 1 1.38 14.93 -18.38
CA MET A 1 1.43 15.13 -16.92
C MET A 1 0.23 14.42 -16.31
N LYS A 2 0.45 13.47 -15.41
CA LYS A 2 -0.60 12.66 -14.77
C LYS A 2 -1.10 13.35 -13.50
N THR A 3 -2.40 13.53 -13.36
CA THR A 3 -2.99 14.07 -12.11
C THR A 3 -3.35 12.93 -11.16
N LEU A 4 -2.93 13.03 -9.90
CA LEU A 4 -3.26 12.09 -8.83
C LEU A 4 -3.86 12.86 -7.65
N GLN A 5 -4.78 12.21 -6.93
CA GLN A 5 -5.37 12.77 -5.72
C GLN A 5 -4.56 12.32 -4.51
N LEU A 6 -4.37 13.21 -3.55
CA LEU A 6 -3.54 13.01 -2.38
C LEU A 6 -4.31 13.45 -1.14
N ASP A 7 -4.26 12.62 -0.09
CA ASP A 7 -4.71 12.99 1.25
C ASP A 7 -3.67 12.60 2.31
N HIS A 8 -3.80 13.20 3.49
CA HIS A 8 -3.02 12.87 4.66
C HIS A 8 -3.94 12.57 5.84
N ILE A 9 -3.61 11.51 6.58
CA ILE A 9 -4.30 11.19 7.82
C ILE A 9 -3.33 10.85 8.92
N ASP A 10 -3.69 11.23 10.15
CA ASP A 10 -3.04 10.70 11.34
C ASP A 10 -3.38 9.22 11.51
N SER A 11 -2.40 8.44 11.92
CA SER A 11 -2.55 7.03 12.22
C SER A 11 -1.91 6.67 13.57
N PRO A 12 -2.62 5.91 14.42
CA PRO A 12 -2.05 5.40 15.65
C PRO A 12 -1.21 4.15 15.35
N ILE A 13 0.11 4.27 15.47
CA ILE A 13 1.02 3.13 15.32
C ILE A 13 1.62 2.81 16.68
N GLY A 14 1.08 1.80 17.35
CA GLY A 14 1.43 1.52 18.74
C GLY A 14 0.74 2.47 19.73
N THR A 15 1.13 2.39 21.00
CA THR A 15 0.35 3.00 22.09
C THR A 15 0.52 4.52 22.23
N ILE A 16 1.62 5.09 21.74
CA ILE A 16 1.99 6.51 21.98
C ILE A 16 2.35 7.25 20.68
N LEU A 17 2.51 6.55 19.56
CA LEU A 17 3.02 7.14 18.33
C LEU A 17 1.88 7.40 17.35
N ILE A 18 1.75 8.66 16.94
CA ILE A 18 0.94 9.08 15.80
C ILE A 18 1.90 9.36 14.66
N VAL A 19 1.66 8.72 13.50
CA VAL A 19 2.36 9.06 12.26
C VAL A 19 1.37 9.49 11.20
N VAL A 20 1.80 10.40 10.34
CA VAL A 20 0.99 10.83 9.19
C VAL A 20 1.17 9.82 8.07
N ILE A 21 0.07 9.22 7.64
CA ILE A 21 0.00 8.39 6.45
C ILE A 21 -0.41 9.27 5.29
N MET A 22 0.31 9.11 4.19
CA MET A 22 0.04 9.75 2.92
C MET A 22 -0.63 8.74 1.97
N ILE A 23 -1.74 9.16 1.37
CA ILE A 23 -2.60 8.32 0.54
C ILE A 23 -2.64 8.93 -0.86
N VAL A 24 -2.23 8.17 -1.88
CA VAL A 24 -2.26 8.64 -3.27
C VAL A 24 -3.11 7.73 -4.14
N VAL A 25 -3.97 8.37 -4.92
CA VAL A 25 -5.05 7.72 -5.64
C VAL A 25 -5.05 8.13 -7.12
N ASP A 26 -5.19 7.12 -7.99
CA ASP A 26 -5.32 7.26 -9.43
C ASP A 26 -6.71 6.76 -9.88
N GLY A 27 -7.64 7.69 -10.13
CA GLY A 27 -9.05 7.33 -10.31
C GLY A 27 -9.60 6.63 -9.07
N GLU A 28 -10.38 5.58 -9.22
CA GLU A 28 -10.90 4.80 -8.07
C GLU A 28 -9.91 3.76 -7.55
N ARG A 29 -8.60 3.95 -7.70
CA ARG A 29 -7.58 2.96 -7.28
C ARG A 29 -6.51 3.58 -6.41
N LEU A 30 -6.24 2.95 -5.28
CA LEU A 30 -5.11 3.29 -4.42
C LEU A 30 -3.80 2.92 -5.14
N CYS A 31 -2.95 3.91 -5.42
CA CYS A 31 -1.71 3.69 -6.15
C CYS A 31 -0.46 3.82 -5.28
N SER A 32 -0.57 4.52 -4.13
CA SER A 32 0.44 4.53 -3.09
C SER A 32 -0.18 4.78 -1.72
N LEU A 33 0.40 4.15 -0.69
CA LEU A 33 0.15 4.41 0.72
C LEU A 33 1.51 4.30 1.42
N ASP A 34 1.97 5.38 2.03
CA ASP A 34 3.28 5.44 2.67
C ASP A 34 3.25 6.40 3.86
N TYR A 35 4.29 6.39 4.70
CA TYR A 35 4.42 7.40 5.73
C TYR A 35 4.87 8.73 5.12
N ALA A 36 4.36 9.84 5.64
CA ALA A 36 4.72 11.18 5.19
C ALA A 36 6.24 11.45 5.30
N ASP A 37 6.91 10.84 6.28
CA ASP A 37 8.37 10.92 6.44
C ASP A 37 9.15 10.37 5.23
N TYR A 38 8.54 9.51 4.43
CA TYR A 38 9.12 8.95 3.20
C TYR A 38 8.56 9.60 1.92
N GLU A 39 7.95 10.78 2.02
CA GLU A 39 7.30 11.46 0.90
C GLU A 39 8.22 11.57 -0.32
N GLN A 40 9.45 12.03 -0.15
CA GLN A 40 10.38 12.20 -1.27
C GLN A 40 10.62 10.89 -2.04
N ARG A 41 10.80 9.78 -1.32
CA ARG A 41 10.97 8.45 -1.92
C ARG A 41 9.72 8.04 -2.68
N MET A 42 8.54 8.25 -2.10
CA MET A 42 7.26 7.94 -2.74
C MET A 42 7.06 8.76 -4.01
N LEU A 43 7.34 10.06 -3.97
CA LEU A 43 7.26 10.95 -5.13
C LEU A 43 8.20 10.48 -6.26
N THR A 44 9.43 10.11 -5.93
CA THR A 44 10.39 9.55 -6.91
C THR A 44 9.82 8.29 -7.57
N LEU A 45 9.29 7.35 -6.80
CA LEU A 45 8.71 6.11 -7.34
C LEU A 45 7.48 6.37 -8.22
N LEU A 46 6.60 7.28 -7.81
CA LEU A 46 5.43 7.68 -8.61
C LEU A 46 5.84 8.36 -9.91
N GLN A 47 6.86 9.22 -9.88
CA GLN A 47 7.40 9.87 -11.08
C GLN A 47 8.07 8.87 -12.03
N HIS A 48 8.82 7.89 -11.52
CA HIS A 48 9.36 6.81 -12.35
C HIS A 48 8.27 6.00 -13.04
N ARG A 49 7.12 5.80 -12.37
CA ARG A 49 6.00 5.04 -12.90
C ARG A 49 5.15 5.81 -13.91
N TYR A 50 4.78 7.04 -13.60
CA TYR A 50 3.80 7.82 -14.36
C TYR A 50 4.43 8.94 -15.21
N GLY A 51 5.74 9.16 -15.11
CA GLY A 51 6.40 10.36 -15.62
C GLY A 51 6.04 11.59 -14.78
N PRO A 52 5.99 12.80 -15.37
CA PRO A 52 5.60 14.01 -14.66
C PRO A 52 4.20 13.88 -14.03
N ILE A 53 4.13 14.00 -12.70
CA ILE A 53 2.90 13.93 -11.92
C ILE A 53 2.49 15.31 -11.39
N HIS A 54 1.20 15.51 -11.20
CA HIS A 54 0.61 16.64 -10.50
C HIS A 54 -0.27 16.10 -9.38
N LEU A 55 0.06 16.44 -8.13
CA LEU A 55 -0.70 16.00 -6.96
C LEU A 55 -1.72 17.07 -6.59
N VAL A 56 -2.95 16.65 -6.37
CA VAL A 56 -4.06 17.49 -5.93
C VAL A 56 -4.46 17.05 -4.54
N GLN A 57 -4.37 17.96 -3.57
CA GLN A 57 -4.88 17.72 -2.22
C GLN A 57 -6.39 17.53 -2.28
N THR A 58 -6.86 16.38 -1.82
CA THR A 58 -8.26 15.99 -1.82
C THR A 58 -8.55 15.32 -0.49
N THR A 59 -9.56 15.80 0.24
CA THR A 59 -10.00 15.13 1.47
C THR A 59 -10.77 13.87 1.14
N ASP A 60 -10.35 12.76 1.74
CA ASP A 60 -10.97 11.42 1.63
C ASP A 60 -11.28 10.98 0.18
N PRO A 61 -10.27 10.95 -0.71
CA PRO A 61 -10.47 10.61 -2.12
C PRO A 61 -11.09 9.22 -2.22
N TYR A 62 -12.31 9.15 -2.75
CA TYR A 62 -13.08 7.91 -2.90
C TYR A 62 -13.30 7.11 -1.60
N GLY A 63 -13.21 7.75 -0.42
CA GLY A 63 -13.43 7.08 0.87
C GLY A 63 -12.22 6.29 1.39
N PHE A 64 -11.04 6.40 0.76
CA PHE A 64 -9.87 5.63 1.18
C PHE A 64 -9.32 6.06 2.54
N SER A 65 -9.35 7.35 2.85
CA SER A 65 -8.91 7.87 4.15
C SER A 65 -9.82 7.36 5.27
N SER A 66 -11.12 7.35 5.04
CA SER A 66 -12.10 6.79 5.97
C SER A 66 -11.93 5.29 6.18
N GLN A 67 -11.64 4.52 5.11
CA GLN A 67 -11.36 3.08 5.22
C GLN A 67 -10.10 2.81 6.05
N ILE A 68 -9.02 3.58 5.86
CA ILE A 68 -7.80 3.39 6.65
C ILE A 68 -8.05 3.75 8.12
N ARG A 69 -8.84 4.80 8.41
CA ARG A 69 -9.25 5.09 9.80
C ARG A 69 -10.08 3.96 10.40
N ALA A 70 -11.00 3.36 9.64
CA ALA A 70 -11.80 2.22 10.08
C ALA A 70 -10.92 1.00 10.42
N TYR A 71 -9.88 0.74 9.62
CA TYR A 71 -8.89 -0.29 9.90
C TYR A 71 -8.22 -0.08 11.26
N PHE A 72 -7.77 1.15 11.55
CA PHE A 72 -7.18 1.48 12.85
C PHE A 72 -8.19 1.43 14.00
N ALA A 73 -9.48 1.63 13.71
CA ALA A 73 -10.58 1.47 14.67
C ALA A 73 -10.97 -0.01 14.91
N GLY A 74 -10.33 -0.96 14.22
CA GLY A 74 -10.51 -2.40 14.43
C GLY A 74 -11.35 -3.12 13.37
N ASP A 75 -11.86 -2.41 12.35
CA ASP A 75 -12.52 -3.04 11.20
C ASP A 75 -11.49 -3.49 10.16
N TYR A 76 -10.78 -4.58 10.44
CA TYR A 76 -9.70 -5.04 9.55
C TYR A 76 -10.18 -5.44 8.15
N ARG A 77 -11.46 -5.79 7.99
CA ARG A 77 -12.04 -6.26 6.73
C ARG A 77 -12.39 -5.14 5.77
N CYS A 78 -12.41 -3.88 6.24
CA CYS A 78 -12.71 -2.74 5.38
C CYS A 78 -11.71 -2.59 4.22
N LEU A 79 -10.50 -3.16 4.35
CA LEU A 79 -9.45 -3.10 3.33
C LEU A 79 -9.54 -4.21 2.26
N ASP A 80 -10.38 -5.25 2.47
CA ASP A 80 -10.42 -6.43 1.61
C ASP A 80 -10.81 -6.07 0.16
N ALA A 81 -11.74 -5.11 0.02
CA ALA A 81 -12.27 -4.66 -1.24
C ALA A 81 -11.51 -3.46 -1.85
N VAL A 82 -10.48 -2.93 -1.18
CA VAL A 82 -9.73 -1.76 -1.68
C VAL A 82 -9.07 -2.10 -3.02
N PRO A 83 -9.48 -1.44 -4.11
CA PRO A 83 -8.86 -1.65 -5.41
C PRO A 83 -7.49 -0.95 -5.44
N VAL A 84 -6.45 -1.74 -5.71
CA VAL A 84 -5.07 -1.23 -5.78
C VAL A 84 -4.55 -1.22 -7.21
N SER A 85 -3.70 -0.25 -7.52
CA SER A 85 -2.94 -0.20 -8.76
C SER A 85 -1.46 -0.05 -8.39
N THR A 86 -0.72 -1.15 -8.33
CA THR A 86 0.70 -1.17 -7.94
C THR A 86 1.63 -1.15 -9.18
N GLY A 87 2.79 -0.50 -9.10
CA GLY A 87 3.71 -0.31 -10.23
C GLY A 87 4.80 -1.39 -10.41
N GLY A 88 4.71 -2.50 -9.68
CA GLY A 88 5.76 -3.54 -9.67
C GLY A 88 5.78 -4.44 -10.88
N THR A 89 6.87 -5.21 -11.01
CA THR A 89 7.03 -6.30 -11.97
C THR A 89 5.98 -7.40 -11.78
N ALA A 90 5.80 -8.28 -12.77
CA ALA A 90 4.89 -9.42 -12.66
C ALA A 90 5.16 -10.27 -11.41
N PHE A 91 6.44 -10.52 -11.09
CA PHE A 91 6.83 -11.25 -9.89
C PHE A 91 6.42 -10.52 -8.60
N GLN A 92 6.67 -9.21 -8.51
CA GLN A 92 6.25 -8.42 -7.35
C GLN A 92 4.73 -8.41 -7.19
N GLN A 93 3.98 -8.27 -8.28
CA GLN A 93 2.52 -8.30 -8.26
C GLN A 93 1.98 -9.66 -7.77
N GLU A 94 2.58 -10.77 -8.19
CA GLU A 94 2.24 -12.10 -7.67
C GLU A 94 2.50 -12.20 -6.16
N VAL A 95 3.66 -11.72 -5.69
CA VAL A 95 3.99 -11.70 -4.26
C VAL A 95 3.01 -10.83 -3.47
N TRP A 96 2.73 -9.61 -3.91
CA TRP A 96 1.80 -8.71 -3.24
C TRP A 96 0.35 -9.21 -3.24
N SER A 97 -0.07 -9.88 -4.31
CA SER A 97 -1.37 -10.57 -4.36
C SER A 97 -1.43 -11.68 -3.32
N ALA A 98 -0.37 -12.48 -3.18
CA ALA A 98 -0.30 -13.53 -2.17
C ALA A 98 -0.26 -12.97 -0.74
N LEU A 99 0.37 -11.81 -0.50
CA LEU A 99 0.34 -11.14 0.82
C LEU A 99 -1.08 -10.83 1.27
N ARG A 100 -1.99 -10.45 0.36
CA ARG A 100 -3.41 -10.18 0.68
C ARG A 100 -4.18 -11.42 1.16
N THR A 101 -3.62 -12.61 1.02
CA THR A 101 -4.25 -13.86 1.48
C THR A 101 -3.87 -14.24 2.91
N ILE A 102 -3.00 -13.46 3.56
CA ILE A 102 -2.58 -13.69 4.94
C ILE A 102 -3.68 -13.13 5.86
N PRO A 103 -4.31 -13.97 6.72
CA PRO A 103 -5.35 -13.49 7.63
C PRO A 103 -4.82 -12.45 8.64
N PRO A 104 -5.62 -11.44 9.02
CA PRO A 104 -5.28 -10.52 10.08
C PRO A 104 -4.92 -11.23 11.39
N GLY A 105 -3.88 -10.76 12.09
CA GLY A 105 -3.41 -11.35 13.34
C GLY A 105 -2.56 -12.63 13.17
N THR A 106 -2.23 -13.01 11.94
CA THR A 106 -1.36 -14.16 11.66
C THR A 106 -0.08 -13.74 10.95
N THR A 107 0.90 -14.65 10.93
CA THR A 107 2.19 -14.44 10.27
C THR A 107 2.48 -15.56 9.28
N MET A 108 3.21 -15.24 8.22
CA MET A 108 3.73 -16.21 7.25
C MET A 108 5.21 -15.90 7.00
N THR A 109 6.05 -16.94 6.93
CA THR A 109 7.47 -16.70 6.62
C THR A 109 7.67 -16.43 5.13
N TYR A 110 8.77 -15.76 4.78
CA TYR A 110 9.13 -15.59 3.36
C TYR A 110 9.30 -16.93 2.63
N GLY A 111 9.75 -17.98 3.33
CA GLY A 111 9.85 -19.34 2.79
C GLY A 111 8.48 -19.94 2.49
N ASP A 112 7.53 -19.80 3.42
CA ASP A 112 6.15 -20.29 3.23
C ASP A 112 5.47 -19.57 2.07
N LEU A 113 5.64 -18.25 1.96
CA LEU A 113 5.08 -17.46 0.87
C LEU A 113 5.69 -17.85 -0.48
N ALA A 114 7.02 -18.07 -0.52
CA ALA A 114 7.71 -18.53 -1.72
C ALA A 114 7.25 -19.94 -2.14
N ALA A 115 7.05 -20.86 -1.18
CA ALA A 115 6.51 -22.19 -1.43
C ALA A 115 5.06 -22.13 -1.94
N LYS A 116 4.22 -21.26 -1.37
CA LYS A 116 2.84 -21.03 -1.82
C LYS A 116 2.77 -20.54 -3.28
N LEU A 117 3.75 -19.76 -3.71
CA LEU A 117 3.90 -19.28 -5.09
C LEU A 117 4.53 -20.31 -6.03
N GLY A 118 4.79 -21.55 -5.57
CA GLY A 118 5.43 -22.61 -6.36
C GLY A 118 6.92 -22.38 -6.60
N ARG A 119 7.56 -21.47 -5.84
CA ARG A 119 8.98 -21.10 -6.00
C ARG A 119 9.72 -21.20 -4.66
N PRO A 120 9.84 -22.40 -4.05
CA PRO A 120 10.31 -22.56 -2.67
C PRO A 120 11.73 -22.03 -2.41
N THR A 121 12.57 -21.91 -3.44
CA THR A 121 13.94 -21.37 -3.32
C THR A 121 14.01 -19.84 -3.43
N ALA A 122 12.91 -19.16 -3.77
CA ALA A 122 12.86 -17.71 -4.04
C ALA A 122 12.63 -16.84 -2.79
N TYR A 123 12.79 -17.39 -1.59
CA TYR A 123 12.49 -16.69 -0.32
C TYR A 123 13.21 -15.33 -0.15
N ARG A 124 14.46 -15.21 -0.63
CA ARG A 124 15.19 -13.91 -0.62
C ARG A 124 14.58 -12.89 -1.57
N ALA A 125 14.20 -13.35 -2.76
CA ALA A 125 13.57 -12.48 -3.76
C ALA A 125 12.19 -12.01 -3.28
N VAL A 126 11.42 -12.90 -2.63
CA VAL A 126 10.15 -12.56 -1.98
C VAL A 126 10.35 -11.51 -0.87
N GLY A 127 11.40 -11.63 -0.05
CA GLY A 127 11.69 -10.62 0.99
C GLY A 127 12.18 -9.27 0.45
N GLY A 128 12.64 -9.21 -0.78
CA GLY A 128 13.15 -8.00 -1.43
C GLY A 128 12.16 -7.31 -2.37
N THR A 129 10.90 -7.77 -2.44
CA THR A 129 9.89 -7.20 -3.34
C THR A 129 9.36 -5.85 -2.92
#